data_AF-A0A958MFA9-F1
#
_entry.id   AF-A0A958MFA9-F1
#
_cell.length_a   1.000
_cell.length_b   1.000
_cell.length_c   1.000
_cell.angle_alpha   90.00
_cell.angle_beta   90.00
_cell.angle_gamma   90.00
#
_symmetry.space_group_name_H-M   'P 1'
#
loop_
_entity.id
_entity.type
_entity.pdbx_description
1 polymer ?
#
loop_
_entity_poly.entity_id
_entity_poly.type
_entity_poly.pdbx_seq_one_letter_code
_entity_poly.pdbx_strand_id
1 'polypeptide(L)' 'MAGVLFEDPVERLHLDMIMDFYKRGYGYPEIATRLNRSGLKTRNNKRWGSPYVKKLIKRELSSAKNNKDSEN' A
#
# COMPACT_ATOMS: atom_id res chain seq x y z
N MET A 1 22.58 8.61 -2.60
CA MET A 1 21.57 8.79 -1.55
C MET A 1 20.28 8.12 -2.00
N ALA A 2 19.88 6.99 -1.39
CA ALA A 2 18.67 6.26 -1.78
C ALA A 2 17.52 6.64 -0.84
N GLY A 3 16.83 7.74 -1.15
CA GLY A 3 15.56 8.06 -0.51
C GLY A 3 14.47 7.19 -1.09
N VAL A 4 13.90 6.28 -0.31
CA VAL A 4 12.69 5.55 -0.70
C VAL A 4 11.58 6.60 -0.90
N LEU A 5 11.22 6.82 -2.17
CA LEU A 5 10.18 7.73 -2.63
C LEU A 5 8.81 7.39 -2.00
N PHE A 6 8.55 7.99 -0.85
CA PHE A 6 7.20 8.38 -0.42
C PHE A 6 7.18 9.90 -0.44
N GLU A 7 7.09 10.48 -1.64
CA GLU A 7 7.02 11.94 -1.81
C GLU A 7 5.70 12.54 -1.32
N ASP A 8 4.71 11.71 -0.95
CA ASP A 8 3.41 12.17 -0.50
C ASP A 8 2.97 11.47 0.81
N PRO A 9 2.78 12.23 1.92
CA PRO A 9 2.38 11.68 3.21
C PRO A 9 0.98 11.04 3.18
N VAL A 10 0.12 11.42 2.24
CA VAL A 10 -1.22 10.84 2.07
C VAL A 10 -1.13 9.44 1.49
N GLU A 11 -0.21 9.20 0.55
CA GLU A 11 0.01 7.86 -0.02
C GLU A 11 0.54 6.88 1.05
N ARG A 12 1.39 7.36 1.96
CA ARG A 12 1.94 6.55 3.06
C ARG A 12 0.90 6.19 4.12
N LEU A 13 0.04 7.15 4.50
CA LEU A 13 -1.07 6.91 5.43
C LEU A 13 -2.02 5.82 4.95
N HIS A 14 -2.31 5.79 3.65
CA HIS A 14 -3.14 4.74 3.06
C HIS A 14 -2.44 3.39 3.01
N LEU A 15 -1.12 3.37 2.86
CA LEU A 15 -0.33 2.14 2.77
C LEU A 15 -0.35 1.34 4.08
N ASP A 16 -0.20 2.02 5.22
CA ASP A 16 -0.28 1.37 6.54
C ASP A 16 -1.66 0.72 6.75
N MET A 17 -2.72 1.42 6.34
CA MET A 17 -4.09 0.88 6.41
C MET A 17 -4.30 -0.31 5.46
N ILE A 18 -3.76 -0.24 4.23
CA ILE A 18 -3.78 -1.34 3.26
C ILE A 18 -3.06 -2.57 3.83
N MET A 19 -1.91 -2.36 4.46
CA MET A 19 -1.11 -3.42 5.07
C MET A 19 -1.79 -4.04 6.28
N ASP A 20 -2.42 -3.23 7.13
CA ASP A 20 -3.21 -3.74 8.25
C ASP A 20 -4.35 -4.65 7.74
N PHE A 21 -5.09 -4.21 6.72
CA PHE A 21 -6.13 -5.05 6.13
C PHE A 21 -5.57 -6.33 5.50
N TYR A 22 -4.44 -6.25 4.80
CA TYR A 22 -3.80 -7.42 4.22
C TYR A 22 -3.35 -8.42 5.31
N LYS A 23 -2.74 -7.93 6.40
CA LYS A 23 -2.32 -8.75 7.55
C LYS A 23 -3.50 -9.41 8.27
N ARG A 24 -4.66 -8.77 8.28
CA ARG A 24 -5.93 -9.35 8.78
C ARG A 24 -6.54 -10.40 7.84
N GLY A 25 -5.96 -10.63 6.66
CA GLY A 25 -6.41 -11.64 5.70
C GLY A 25 -7.47 -11.15 4.71
N TYR A 26 -7.74 -9.85 4.62
CA TYR A 26 -8.68 -9.34 3.63
C TYR A 26 -8.15 -9.51 2.20
N GLY A 27 -9.02 -9.92 1.28
CA GLY A 27 -8.68 -10.02 -0.14
C GLY A 27 -8.48 -8.65 -0.79
N TYR A 28 -7.60 -8.57 -1.79
CA TYR A 28 -7.36 -7.33 -2.57
C TYR A 28 -8.62 -6.59 -3.06
N PRO A 29 -9.66 -7.26 -3.62
CA PRO A 29 -10.89 -6.57 -4.02
C PRO A 29 -11.67 -6.01 -2.83
N GLU A 30 -11.63 -6.69 -1.68
CA GLU A 30 -12.31 -6.24 -0.47
C GLU A 30 -11.61 -5.03 0.13
N ILE A 31 -10.28 -5.03 0.17
CA ILE A 31 -9.46 -3.88 0.59
C ILE A 31 -9.80 -2.66 -0.27
N ALA A 32 -9.83 -2.81 -1.61
CA ALA A 32 -10.19 -1.72 -2.51
C ALA A 32 -11.60 -1.17 -2.25
N THR A 33 -12.58 -2.04 -2.03
CA THR A 33 -13.95 -1.64 -1.68
C THR A 33 -14.00 -0.89 -0.35
N ARG A 34 -13.27 -1.34 0.68
CA ARG A 34 -13.20 -0.68 1.98
C ARG A 34 -12.61 0.73 1.86
N LEU A 35 -11.49 0.87 1.16
CA LEU A 35 -10.86 2.18 0.95
C LEU A 35 -11.79 3.16 0.21
N ASN A 36 -12.47 2.69 -0.84
CA ASN A 36 -13.44 3.50 -1.57
C ASN A 36 -14.65 3.89 -0.71
N ARG A 37 -15.14 2.99 0.16
CA ARG A 37 -16.24 3.27 1.09
C ARG A 37 -15.87 4.28 2.16
N SER A 38 -14.62 4.29 2.61
CA SER A 38 -14.10 5.29 3.55
C SER A 38 -13.88 6.67 2.92
N GLY A 39 -14.19 6.85 1.63
CA GLY A 39 -13.99 8.11 0.91
C GLY A 39 -12.53 8.40 0.56
N LEU A 40 -11.62 7.46 0.84
CA LEU A 40 -10.20 7.60 0.54
C LEU A 40 -9.99 7.47 -0.96
N LYS A 41 -9.19 8.35 -1.52
CA LYS A 41 -8.84 8.33 -2.94
C LYS A 41 -7.34 8.12 -3.10
N THR A 42 -6.97 7.56 -4.24
CA THR A 42 -5.56 7.46 -4.63
C THR A 42 -4.98 8.87 -4.87
N ARG A 43 -3.64 8.97 -4.94
CA ARG A 43 -2.92 10.22 -5.24
C ARG A 43 -3.48 11.00 -6.43
N ASN A 44 -3.93 10.30 -7.47
CA ASN A 44 -4.50 10.91 -8.67
C ASN A 44 -6.01 11.19 -8.55
N ASN A 45 -6.55 11.27 -7.33
CA ASN A 45 -7.98 11.46 -7.05
C ASN A 45 -8.88 10.35 -7.66
N LYS A 46 -8.30 9.16 -7.96
CA LYS A 46 -9.01 8.01 -8.54
C LYS A 46 -9.46 7.03 -7.45
N ARG A 47 -10.51 6.26 -7.76
CA ARG A 47 -10.96 5.11 -6.95
C ARG A 47 -9.87 4.04 -6.85
N TRP A 48 -9.84 3.35 -5.72
CA TRP A 48 -8.99 2.20 -5.49
C TRP A 48 -9.44 1.02 -6.34
N GLY A 49 -8.52 0.47 -7.13
CA GLY A 49 -8.71 -0.76 -7.90
C GLY A 49 -7.93 -1.92 -7.30
N SER A 50 -8.50 -3.12 -7.33
CA SER A 50 -7.85 -4.35 -6.86
C SER A 50 -6.45 -4.58 -7.48
N PRO A 51 -6.21 -4.37 -8.80
CA PRO A 51 -4.87 -4.51 -9.37
C PRO A 51 -3.85 -3.52 -8.79
N TYR A 52 -4.30 -2.31 -8.48
CA TYR A 52 -3.45 -1.26 -7.91
C TYR A 52 -3.09 -1.56 -6.45
N VAL A 53 -4.07 -1.98 -5.65
CA VAL A 53 -3.84 -2.45 -4.26
C VAL A 53 -2.84 -3.60 -4.23
N LYS A 54 -2.99 -4.59 -5.12
CA LYS A 54 -2.04 -5.70 -5.26
C LYS A 54 -0.62 -5.22 -5.59
N LYS A 55 -0.48 -4.24 -6.50
CA LYS A 55 0.83 -3.68 -6.88
C LYS A 55 1.51 -2.99 -5.71
N LEU A 56 0.77 -2.20 -4.93
CA LEU A 56 1.27 -1.54 -3.74
C LEU A 56 1.72 -2.55 -2.68
N ILE A 57 0.91 -3.57 -2.41
CA ILE A 57 1.26 -4.60 -1.43
C ILE A 57 2.55 -5.33 -1.84
N LYS A 58 2.65 -5.75 -3.10
CA LYS A 58 3.87 -6.39 -3.61
C LYS A 58 5.10 -5.50 -3.49
N ARG A 59 4.98 -4.22 -3.86
CA ARG A 59 6.09 -3.25 -3.76
C ARG A 59 6.59 -3.16 -2.32
N GLU A 60 5.68 -3.02 -1.36
CA GLU A 60 6.04 -2.90 0.05
C GLU A 60 6.67 -4.18 0.60
N LEU A 61 6.15 -5.36 0.25
CA LEU A 61 6.76 -6.63 0.64
C LEU A 61 8.18 -6.81 0.05
N SER A 62 8.39 -6.36 -1.18
CA SER A 62 9.72 -6.36 -1.80
C SER A 62 10.67 -5.36 -1.14
N SER A 63 10.20 -4.15 -0.81
CA SER A 63 10.98 -3.16 -0.06
C SER A 63 11.34 -3.65 1.35
N ALA A 64 10.41 -4.30 2.04
CA ALA A 64 10.66 -4.89 3.35
C ALA A 64 11.66 -6.06 3.30
N LYS A 65 11.72 -6.79 2.19
CA LYS A 65 12.71 -7.86 1.98
C LYS A 65 14.12 -7.29 1.81
N ASN A 66 14.29 -6.30 0.92
CA ASN A 66 15.60 -5.71 0.62
C ASN A 66 16.27 -5.05 1.84
N ASN A 67 15.49 -4.55 2.81
CA ASN A 67 16.04 -3.98 4.04
C ASN A 67 16.57 -5.04 5.03
N LYS A 68 16.07 -6.28 4.99
CA LYS A 68 16.55 -7.36 5.88
C LYS A 68 17.85 -8.01 5.39
N ASP A 69 18.11 -7.98 4.09
CA ASP A 69 19.33 -8.54 3.49
C ASP A 69 20.56 -7.62 3.67
N SER A 70 20.41 -6.43 4.27
CA SER A 70 21.49 -5.45 4.48
C SER A 70 22.07 -5.45 5.91
N GLU A 71 21.55 -6.29 6.81
CA GLU A 71 21.99 -6.40 8.22
C GLU A 71 22.79 -7.69 8.54
N ASN A 72 23.32 -8.40 7.54
CA ASN A 72 24.11 -9.62 7.75
C ASN A 72 25.48 -9.61 7.09
#